data_AF-A0A819S285-F1
#
_entry.id   AF-A0A819S285-F1
#
_cell.length_a   1.000
_cell.length_b   1.000
_cell.length_c   1.000
_cell.angle_alpha   90.00
_cell.angle_beta   90.00
_cell.angle_gamma   90.00
#
_symmetry.space_group_name_H-M   'P 1'
#
loop_
_entity.id
_entity.type
_entity.pdbx_description
1 polymer ?
#
loop_
_entity_poly.entity_id
_entity_poly.type
_entity_poly.pdbx_seq_one_letter_code
_entity_poly.pdbx_strand_id
1 'polypeptide(L)'
;MIHYDDSIDFTSPFIIQFNNDPNGRISNKNDLKDYFSRALNKFQDLHFELLNTFLSVNSLVIHYKSVNNMIAAEYLEFNDHGKIIQVKAHYLNSF
;
A
#
# COMPACT_ATOMS: atom_id res chain seq x y z
N MET A 1 -5.02 -6.47 -8.35
CA MET A 1 -3.72 -6.97 -8.84
C MET A 1 -3.29 -6.42 -10.20
N ILE A 2 -4.21 -6.05 -11.12
CA ILE A 2 -3.86 -5.57 -12.46
C ILE A 2 -3.00 -4.29 -12.49
N HIS A 3 -3.01 -3.48 -11.43
CA HIS A 3 -2.26 -2.22 -11.34
C HIS A 3 -0.77 -2.42 -11.01
N TYR A 4 -0.39 -3.59 -10.50
CA TYR A 4 0.97 -3.84 -10.02
C TYR A 4 1.79 -4.58 -11.07
N ASP A 5 3.10 -4.39 -11.06
CA ASP A 5 4.07 -5.22 -11.75
C ASP A 5 4.28 -6.55 -11.00
N ASP A 6 4.85 -7.56 -11.66
CA ASP A 6 5.15 -8.85 -11.02
C ASP A 6 6.28 -8.71 -9.99
N SER A 7 7.25 -7.82 -10.27
CA SER A 7 8.26 -7.39 -9.30
C SER A 7 7.82 -6.06 -8.68
N ILE A 8 7.59 -6.08 -7.36
CA ILE A 8 7.05 -4.95 -6.62
C ILE A 8 7.86 -4.76 -5.35
N ASP A 9 8.24 -3.53 -5.03
CA ASP A 9 8.82 -3.18 -3.75
C ASP A 9 7.77 -2.52 -2.85
N PHE A 10 7.02 -3.32 -2.10
CA PHE A 10 5.94 -2.82 -1.24
C PHE A 10 6.41 -2.79 0.22
N THR A 11 6.30 -1.63 0.88
CA THR A 11 6.62 -1.49 2.31
C THR A 11 5.47 -0.89 3.12
N SER A 12 5.24 -1.42 4.32
CA SER A 12 4.22 -0.94 5.23
C SER A 12 4.50 -1.33 6.69
N PRO A 13 4.27 -0.44 7.66
CA PRO A 13 4.25 -0.80 9.08
C PRO A 13 3.31 -1.97 9.42
N PHE A 14 2.21 -2.13 8.66
CA PHE A 14 1.27 -3.24 8.88
C PHE A 14 1.81 -4.60 8.44
N ILE A 15 2.79 -4.65 7.54
CA ILE A 15 3.42 -5.92 7.18
C ILE A 15 4.20 -6.45 8.39
N ILE A 16 4.88 -5.58 9.12
CA ILE A 16 5.57 -5.96 10.36
C ILE A 16 4.57 -6.57 11.36
N GLN A 17 3.40 -5.93 11.52
CA GLN A 17 2.37 -6.37 12.47
C GLN A 17 1.65 -7.67 12.06
N PHE A 18 1.42 -7.90 10.76
CA PHE A 18 0.62 -9.03 10.29
C PHE A 18 1.41 -10.22 9.77
N ASN A 19 2.65 -10.02 9.32
CA ASN A 19 3.49 -11.08 8.77
C ASN A 19 4.66 -11.46 9.69
N ASN A 20 4.87 -10.76 10.82
CA ASN A 20 6.09 -10.88 11.63
C ASN A 20 7.38 -10.72 10.80
N ASP A 21 7.30 -10.03 9.66
CA ASP A 21 8.48 -9.70 8.85
C ASP A 21 9.07 -8.40 9.37
N PRO A 22 10.25 -8.42 10.01
CA PRO A 22 10.86 -7.23 10.59
C PRO A 22 11.23 -6.18 9.54
N ASN A 23 11.35 -6.55 8.26
CA ASN A 23 11.65 -5.63 7.18
C ASN A 23 10.40 -4.89 6.66
N GLY A 24 9.20 -5.36 7.04
CA GLY A 24 7.93 -4.74 6.63
C GLY A 24 7.75 -4.66 5.12
N ARG A 25 8.32 -5.61 4.37
CA ARG A 25 8.51 -5.55 2.92
C ARG A 25 7.95 -6.77 2.19
N ILE A 26 7.35 -6.57 1.03
CA ILE A 26 6.93 -7.61 0.10
C ILE A 26 7.56 -7.31 -1.27
N SER A 27 8.17 -8.31 -1.90
CA SER A 27 8.97 -8.15 -3.13
C SER A 27 8.30 -8.68 -4.41
N ASN A 28 7.15 -9.35 -4.31
CA ASN A 28 6.47 -9.97 -5.44
C ASN A 28 4.94 -9.88 -5.36
N LYS A 29 4.30 -9.96 -6.53
CA LYS A 29 2.85 -9.80 -6.69
C LYS A 29 2.01 -10.88 -6.00
N ASN A 30 2.51 -12.11 -5.91
CA ASN A 30 1.75 -13.22 -5.30
C ASN A 30 1.62 -13.02 -3.79
N ASP A 31 2.73 -12.74 -3.10
CA ASP A 31 2.72 -12.47 -1.68
C ASP A 31 1.92 -11.20 -1.35
N LEU A 32 1.97 -10.19 -2.23
CA LEU A 32 1.16 -8.98 -2.09
C LEU A 32 -0.35 -9.30 -2.19
N LYS A 33 -0.73 -10.16 -3.13
CA LYS A 33 -2.12 -10.63 -3.27
C LYS A 33 -2.58 -11.36 -2.02
N ASP A 34 -1.75 -12.23 -1.45
CA ASP A 34 -2.08 -12.97 -0.23
C ASP A 34 -2.17 -12.06 1.00
N TYR A 35 -1.29 -11.05 1.08
CA TYR A 35 -1.38 -10.00 2.10
C TYR A 35 -2.70 -9.22 2.00
N PHE A 36 -3.07 -8.71 0.82
CA PHE A 36 -4.34 -8.00 0.65
C PHE A 36 -5.55 -8.89 0.89
N SER A 37 -5.51 -10.16 0.47
CA SER A 37 -6.60 -11.11 0.71
C SER A 37 -6.82 -11.33 2.21
N ARG A 38 -5.75 -11.45 3.00
CA ARG A 38 -5.83 -11.54 4.47
C ARG A 38 -6.38 -10.25 5.09
N ALA A 39 -5.95 -9.09 4.60
CA ALA A 39 -6.45 -7.80 5.07
C ALA A 39 -7.95 -7.62 4.80
N LEU A 40 -8.41 -7.92 3.58
CA LEU A 40 -9.83 -7.86 3.19
C LEU A 40 -10.69 -8.83 4.00
N ASN A 41 -10.19 -10.04 4.26
CA ASN A 41 -10.91 -10.99 5.11
C ASN A 41 -11.01 -10.54 6.57
N LYS A 42 -10.00 -9.81 7.07
CA LYS A 42 -9.96 -9.30 8.44
C LYS A 42 -10.84 -8.07 8.62
N PHE A 43 -10.82 -7.16 7.66
CA PHE A 43 -11.53 -5.88 7.70
C PHE A 43 -12.68 -5.91 6.69
N GLN A 44 -13.79 -6.53 7.08
CA GLN A 44 -14.95 -6.72 6.20
C GLN A 44 -15.62 -5.40 5.80
N ASP A 45 -15.59 -4.41 6.70
CA ASP A 45 -16.12 -3.06 6.46
C ASP A 45 -15.04 -2.09 5.95
N LEU A 46 -14.00 -2.60 5.28
CA LEU A 46 -12.92 -1.78 4.75
C LEU A 46 -13.46 -0.78 3.73
N HIS A 47 -13.31 0.50 4.06
CA HIS A 47 -13.66 1.60 3.17
C HIS A 47 -12.52 2.61 3.13
N PHE A 48 -12.17 3.03 1.91
CA PHE A 48 -11.16 4.06 1.68
C PHE A 48 -11.82 5.34 1.19
N GLU A 49 -11.54 6.44 1.88
CA GLU A 49 -12.00 7.78 1.48
C GLU A 49 -10.82 8.57 0.94
N LEU A 50 -10.80 8.83 -0.37
CA LEU A 50 -9.77 9.66 -0.99
C LEU A 50 -9.89 11.10 -0.48
N LEU A 51 -8.80 11.64 0.06
CA LEU A 51 -8.72 13.03 0.50
C LEU A 51 -8.01 13.88 -0.54
N ASN A 52 -6.80 13.49 -0.95
CA ASN A 52 -6.01 14.23 -1.94
C ASN A 52 -5.15 13.28 -2.79
N THR A 53 -4.70 13.77 -3.95
CA THR A 53 -3.68 13.14 -4.77
C THR A 53 -2.60 14.15 -5.13
N PHE A 54 -1.34 13.75 -5.00
CA PHE A 54 -0.19 14.55 -5.38
C PHE A 54 0.53 13.84 -6.53
N LEU A 55 0.80 14.55 -7.61
CA LEU A 55 1.37 13.97 -8.83
C LEU A 55 2.85 14.37 -8.98
N SER A 56 3.64 13.44 -9.49
CA SER A 56 5.00 13.63 -9.98
C SER A 56 5.11 13.10 -11.41
N VAL A 57 6.32 13.04 -11.97
CA VAL A 57 6.57 12.57 -13.34
C VAL A 57 6.21 11.09 -13.53
N ASN A 58 6.67 10.23 -12.62
CA ASN A 58 6.50 8.77 -12.70
C ASN A 58 5.93 8.16 -11.40
N SER A 59 5.41 9.00 -10.51
CA SER A 59 4.87 8.58 -9.23
C SER A 59 3.73 9.47 -8.79
N LEU A 60 2.97 8.97 -7.81
CA LEU A 60 1.96 9.76 -7.14
C LEU A 60 1.93 9.42 -5.65
N VAL A 61 1.38 10.33 -4.86
CA VAL A 61 1.02 10.08 -3.47
C VAL A 61 -0.50 10.17 -3.33
N ILE A 62 -1.12 9.13 -2.75
CA ILE A 62 -2.53 9.14 -2.38
C ILE A 62 -2.63 9.42 -0.88
N HIS A 63 -3.37 10.45 -0.51
CA HIS A 63 -3.72 10.75 0.87
C HIS A 63 -5.18 10.38 1.09
N TYR A 64 -5.47 9.48 2.02
CA TYR A 64 -6.79 8.89 2.20
C TYR A 64 -7.07 8.48 3.64
N LYS A 65 -8.35 8.36 4.01
CA LYS A 65 -8.74 7.65 5.24
C LYS A 65 -8.73 6.16 4.96
N SER A 66 -7.97 5.44 5.77
CA SER A 66 -7.75 4.00 5.72
C SER A 66 -8.61 3.26 6.75
N VAL A 67 -8.30 1.98 6.96
CA VAL A 67 -8.88 1.14 8.00
C VAL A 67 -8.87 1.84 9.37
N ASN A 68 -9.89 1.60 10.19
CA ASN A 68 -10.03 2.20 11.53
C ASN A 68 -9.91 3.74 11.56
N ASN A 69 -10.31 4.43 10.49
CA ASN A 69 -10.21 5.89 10.32
C ASN A 69 -8.78 6.45 10.40
N MET A 70 -7.75 5.62 10.24
CA MET A 70 -6.38 6.10 10.19
C MET A 70 -6.15 6.93 8.94
N ILE A 71 -5.38 8.01 9.07
CA ILE A 71 -4.98 8.80 7.91
C ILE A 71 -3.73 8.16 7.30
N ALA A 72 -3.79 7.86 6.01
CA ALA A 72 -2.70 7.25 5.26
C ALA A 72 -2.21 8.18 4.14
N ALA A 73 -0.91 8.14 3.89
CA ALA A 73 -0.26 8.71 2.71
C ALA A 73 0.59 7.62 2.04
N GLU A 74 0.21 7.23 0.83
CA GLU A 74 0.84 6.11 0.14
C GLU A 74 1.53 6.62 -1.13
N TYR A 75 2.84 6.45 -1.19
CA TYR A 75 3.64 6.71 -2.39
C TYR A 75 3.56 5.51 -3.33
N LEU A 76 3.30 5.74 -4.60
CA LEU A 76 3.27 4.74 -5.66
C LEU A 76 4.13 5.19 -6.83
N GLU A 77 5.08 4.35 -7.24
CA GLU A 77 5.94 4.57 -8.40
C GLU A 77 5.58 3.62 -9.54
N PHE A 78 5.56 4.14 -10.76
CA PHE A 78 5.19 3.41 -11.96
C PHE A 78 6.41 3.14 -12.85
N ASN A 79 6.41 2.00 -13.52
CA ASN A 79 7.30 1.75 -14.65
C ASN A 79 6.75 2.34 -15.96
N ASP A 80 7.52 2.19 -17.04
CA ASP A 80 7.17 2.69 -18.39
C ASP A 80 5.90 2.03 -18.99
N HIS A 81 5.42 0.94 -18.39
CA HIS A 81 4.17 0.28 -18.76
C HIS A 81 2.96 0.72 -17.91
N GLY A 82 3.16 1.72 -17.03
CA GLY A 82 2.13 2.21 -16.13
C GLY A 82 1.76 1.24 -15.00
N LYS A 83 2.64 0.27 -14.69
CA LYS A 83 2.47 -0.66 -13.57
C LYS A 83 3.22 -0.16 -12.34
N ILE A 84 2.60 -0.33 -11.17
CA ILE A 84 3.20 0.04 -9.90
C ILE A 84 4.35 -0.93 -9.61
N ILE A 85 5.56 -0.40 -9.39
CA ILE A 85 6.79 -1.14 -9.07
C ILE A 85 7.32 -0.84 -7.66
N GLN A 86 6.90 0.26 -7.04
CA GLN A 86 7.22 0.55 -5.64
C GLN A 86 6.03 1.16 -4.92
N VAL A 87 5.85 0.75 -3.67
CA VAL A 87 4.87 1.32 -2.75
C VAL A 87 5.49 1.56 -1.38
N LYS A 88 5.22 2.72 -0.80
CA LYS A 88 5.54 3.03 0.60
C LYS A 88 4.29 3.56 1.29
N ALA A 89 3.72 2.75 2.17
CA ALA A 89 2.54 3.12 2.94
C ALA A 89 2.93 3.81 4.24
N HIS A 90 2.53 5.06 4.41
CA HIS A 90 2.74 5.85 5.62
C HIS A 90 1.41 6.09 6.30
N TYR A 91 1.42 6.12 7.63
CA TYR A 91 0.25 6.37 8.45
C TYR A 91 0.54 7.52 9.40
N LEU A 92 -0.42 8.43 9.53
CA LEU A 92 -0.36 9.52 10.49
C LEU A 92 -0.56 8.94 11.90
N ASN A 93 0.53 8.80 12.64
CA ASN A 93 0.47 8.64 14.09
C ASN A 93 0.69 9.99 14.75
N SER A 94 -0.14 10.31 15.73
CA SER A 94 0.22 11.29 16.76
C SER A 94 1.39 10.71 17.55
N PHE A 95 2.57 11.32 17.45
CA PHE A 95 3.63 11.08 18.42
C PHE A 95 3.26 11.73 19.76
#